data_AF-A0A3D0ETP0-F1
#
_entry.id   AF-A0A3D0ETP0-F1
#
_cell.length_a   1.000
_cell.length_b   1.000
_cell.length_c   1.000
_cell.angle_alpha   90.00
_cell.angle_beta   90.00
_cell.angle_gamma   90.00
#
_symmetry.space_group_name_H-M   'P 1'
#
loop_
_entity.id
_entity.type
_entity.pdbx_description
1 polymer ?
#
loop_
_entity_poly.entity_id
_entity_poly.type
_entity_poly.pdbx_seq_one_letter_code
_entity_poly.pdbx_strand_id
1 'polypeptide(L)' 'MAGGTGGHVFPALAVADYLEKRNWDIFWLGGTRGLEKQLVKLAPSRMLFIKFSGVRRNGILGWLLLPINLLFACLEV' A
#
# COMPACT_ATOMS: atom_id res chain seq x y z
N MET A 1 5.12 -2.39 2.58
CA MET A 1 4.05 -2.57 1.59
C MET A 1 3.99 -4.02 1.19
N ALA A 2 2.88 -4.70 1.43
CA ALA A 2 2.69 -6.07 0.98
C ALA A 2 1.69 -6.04 -0.18
N GLY A 3 2.06 -6.55 -1.35
CA GLY A 3 1.29 -6.41 -2.58
C GLY A 3 -0.08 -7.12 -2.58
N GLY A 4 -1.05 -6.58 -1.83
CA GLY A 4 -2.48 -6.90 -1.88
C GLY A 4 -2.91 -8.32 -1.46
N THR A 5 -1.98 -9.23 -1.17
CA THR A 5 -2.24 -10.66 -0.89
C THR A 5 -1.64 -11.12 0.43
N GLY A 6 -2.28 -12.11 1.07
CA GLY A 6 -1.88 -12.63 2.39
C GLY A 6 -0.44 -13.14 2.47
N GLY A 7 0.09 -13.75 1.39
CA GLY A 7 1.42 -14.37 1.38
C GLY A 7 2.58 -13.41 1.69
N HIS A 8 2.41 -12.11 1.45
CA HIS A 8 3.39 -11.08 1.82
C HIS A 8 2.98 -10.30 3.08
N VAL A 9 1.67 -10.23 3.35
CA VAL A 9 1.13 -9.47 4.49
C VAL A 9 1.47 -10.15 5.82
N PHE A 10 1.16 -11.44 5.96
CA PHE A 10 1.31 -12.14 7.25
C PHE A 10 2.77 -12.22 7.73
N PRO A 11 3.77 -12.56 6.88
CA PRO A 11 5.16 -12.54 7.31
C PRO A 11 5.63 -11.14 7.70
N ALA A 12 5.23 -10.11 6.96
CA ALA A 12 5.60 -8.73 7.27
C ALA A 12 4.97 -8.24 8.60
N LEU A 13 3.76 -8.67 8.94
CA LEU A 13 3.16 -8.40 10.26
C LEU A 13 3.94 -9.07 11.40
N ALA A 14 4.39 -10.31 11.21
CA ALA A 14 5.20 -11.00 12.21
C ALA A 14 6.54 -10.27 12.45
N VAL A 15 7.18 -9.79 11.38
CA VAL A 15 8.39 -8.95 11.50
C VAL A 15 8.09 -7.62 12.17
N ALA A 16 6.96 -6.99 11.85
CA ALA A 16 6.54 -5.73 12.48
C ALA A 16 6.35 -5.89 13.99
N ASP A 17 5.62 -6.90 14.45
CA ASP A 17 5.43 -7.19 15.88
C ASP A 17 6.76 -7.41 16.61
N TYR A 18 7.71 -8.10 15.97
CA TYR A 18 9.04 -8.36 16.53
C TYR A 18 9.90 -7.09 16.68
N LEU A 19 9.81 -6.17 15.73
CA LEU A 19 10.54 -4.90 15.76
C LEU A 19 9.86 -3.89 16.69
N GLU A 20 8.53 -3.93 16.80
CA GLU A 20 7.78 -3.08 17.73
C GLU A 20 8.16 -3.39 19.19
N LYS A 21 8.31 -4.67 19.53
CA LYS A 21 8.81 -5.11 20.85
C LYS A 21 10.22 -4.60 21.18
N ARG A 22 10.94 -4.05 20.19
CA ARG A 22 12.24 -3.40 20.35
C ARG A 22 12.17 -1.87 20.36
N ASN A 23 10.98 -1.29 20.50
CA ASN A 23 10.74 0.15 20.43
C ASN A 23 11.13 0.79 19.09
N TRP A 24 10.94 0.06 17.97
CA TRP A 24 11.07 0.66 16.65
C TRP A 24 9.73 1.28 16.22
N ASP A 25 9.81 2.46 15.59
CA ASP A 25 8.66 3.08 14.95
C ASP A 25 8.40 2.42 13.59
N ILE A 26 7.27 1.73 13.49
CA ILE A 26 6.91 0.97 12.30
C ILE A 26 5.63 1.53 11.73
N PHE A 27 5.72 1.91 10.46
CA PHE A 27 4.58 2.35 9.67
C PHE A 27 4.33 1.36 8.54
N TRP A 28 3.07 0.96 8.41
CA TRP A 28 2.63 0.16 7.29
C TRP A 28 2.22 1.05 6.13
N LEU A 29 2.92 0.90 5.03
CA LEU A 29 2.66 1.65 3.81
C LEU A 29 1.86 0.76 2.86
N GLY A 30 0.62 1.14 2.54
CA GLY A 30 -0.32 0.27 1.81
C GLY A 30 -1.44 1.02 1.07
N GLY A 31 -2.18 0.30 0.24
CA GLY A 31 -3.34 0.81 -0.48
C GLY A 31 -4.63 0.73 0.33
N THR A 32 -5.65 1.49 -0.09
CA THR A 32 -6.99 1.47 0.53
C THR A 32 -7.86 0.28 0.09
N ARG A 33 -7.31 -0.65 -0.71
CA ARG A 33 -8.06 -1.74 -1.35
C ARG A 33 -7.51 -3.11 -0.91
N GLY A 34 -8.37 -4.13 -0.96
CA GLY A 34 -7.99 -5.51 -0.68
C GLY A 34 -7.71 -5.78 0.80
N LEU A 35 -6.84 -6.76 1.06
CA LEU A 35 -6.52 -7.26 2.40
C LEU A 35 -5.87 -6.17 3.29
N GLU A 36 -5.18 -5.21 2.68
CA GLU A 36 -4.57 -4.08 3.39
C GLU A 36 -5.62 -3.20 4.10
N LYS A 37 -6.85 -3.10 3.57
CA LYS A 37 -7.96 -2.39 4.23
C LYS A 37 -8.37 -3.02 5.57
N GLN A 38 -8.19 -4.34 5.71
CA GLN A 38 -8.48 -5.01 6.98
C GLN A 38 -7.42 -4.68 8.03
N LEU A 39 -6.16 -4.49 7.64
CA LEU A 39 -5.09 -4.07 8.55
C LEU A 39 -5.33 -2.67 9.13
N VAL A 40 -5.88 -1.76 8.33
CA VAL A 40 -6.29 -0.42 8.79
C VAL A 40 -7.19 -0.49 10.00
N LYS A 41 -8.15 -1.43 10.01
CA LYS A 41 -9.10 -1.56 11.12
C LYS A 41 -8.42 -2.02 12.41
N LEU A 42 -7.34 -2.78 12.29
CA LEU A 42 -6.61 -3.32 13.42
C LEU A 42 -5.58 -2.33 13.98
N ALA A 43 -4.97 -1.51 13.12
CA ALA A 43 -3.95 -0.55 13.51
C ALA A 43 -4.02 0.76 12.68
N PRO A 44 -5.03 1.61 12.92
CA PRO A 44 -5.25 2.81 12.10
C PRO A 44 -4.17 3.88 12.27
N SER A 45 -3.54 3.98 13.45
CA SER A 45 -2.50 4.97 13.76
C SER A 45 -1.17 4.72 13.05
N ARG A 46 -0.96 3.54 12.47
CA ARG A 46 0.30 3.13 11.85
C ARG A 46 0.19 2.89 10.34
N MET A 47 -0.98 3.15 9.75
CA MET A 47 -1.20 2.99 8.31
C MET A 47 -0.94 4.30 7.57
N LEU A 48 0.05 4.28 6.67
CA LEU A 48 0.30 5.30 5.68
C LEU A 48 -0.30 4.83 4.34
N PHE A 49 -1.26 5.60 3.84
CA PHE A 49 -1.93 5.26 2.59
C PHE A 49 -1.25 5.93 1.41
N ILE A 50 -0.96 5.14 0.39
CA ILE A 50 -0.59 5.67 -0.92
C ILE A 50 -1.61 5.20 -1.94
N LYS A 51 -2.15 6.16 -2.71
CA LYS A 51 -2.99 5.86 -3.87
C LYS A 51 -2.09 5.42 -5.02
N PHE A 52 -1.76 4.13 -5.04
CA PHE A 52 -1.06 3.53 -6.17
C PHE A 52 -1.99 2.55 -6.90
N SER A 53 -2.02 2.63 -8.23
CA SER A 53 -2.78 1.69 -9.08
C SER A 53 -1.88 1.14 -10.18
N GLY A 54 -1.93 -0.18 -10.37
CA GLY A 54 -1.10 -0.86 -11.37
C GLY A 54 -1.64 -0.63 -12.78
N VAL A 55 -0.77 -0.25 -13.71
CA VAL A 55 -1.14 0.00 -15.12
C VAL A 55 -1.12 -1.28 -15.96
N ARG A 56 -0.33 -2.28 -15.54
CA ARG A 56 -0.01 -3.48 -16.33
C ARG A 56 -1.20 -4.41 -16.64
N ARG A 57 -2.38 -4.22 -16.04
CA ARG A 57 -3.60 -5.03 -16.27
C ARG A 57 -4.83 -4.23 -16.72
N ASN A 58 -4.71 -2.93 -16.99
CA ASN A 58 -5.83 -2.07 -17.38
C ASN A 58 -6.06 -1.98 -18.91
N GLY A 59 -5.48 -2.89 -19.69
CA GLY A 59 -5.56 -2.88 -21.15
C GLY A 59 -4.89 -1.66 -21.79
N ILE A 60 -5.09 -1.45 -23.10
CA ILE A 60 -4.53 -0.33 -23.86
C ILE A 60 -4.99 1.02 -23.29
N LEU A 61 -6.23 1.10 -22.79
CA LEU A 61 -6.78 2.27 -22.11
C LEU A 61 -5.95 2.68 -20.88
N GLY A 62 -5.51 1.71 -20.07
CA GLY A 62 -4.63 1.99 -18.92
C GLY A 62 -3.30 2.60 -19.33
N TRP A 63 -2.74 2.16 -20.46
CA TRP A 63 -1.50 2.71 -21.01
C TRP A 63 -1.69 4.11 -21.61
N LEU A 64 -2.82 4.37 -22.27
CA LEU A 64 -3.14 5.69 -22.81
C LEU A 64 -3.41 6.73 -21.71
N LEU A 65 -4.01 6.32 -20.60
CA LEU A 65 -4.29 7.18 -19.45
C LEU A 65 -3.08 7.37 -18.53
N LEU A 66 -2.04 6.55 -18.66
CA LEU A 66 -0.81 6.63 -17.87
C LEU A 66 -0.17 8.03 -17.87
N PRO A 67 0.11 8.69 -19.02
CA PRO A 67 0.76 10.01 -19.01
C PRO A 67 -0.07 11.08 -18.29
N ILE A 68 -1.40 11.05 -18.46
CA ILE A 68 -2.31 11.98 -17.79
C ILE A 68 -2.31 11.72 -16.27
N ASN A 69 -2.44 10.46 -15.85
CA ASN A 69 -2.42 10.09 -14.45
C ASN A 69 -1.07 10.40 -13.77
N LEU A 70 0.04 10.28 -14.47
CA LEU A 70 1.37 10.68 -13.98
C LEU A 70 1.49 12.20 -13.80
N LEU A 71 1.00 12.98 -14.76
CA LEU A 71 0.96 14.43 -14.65
C LEU A 71 0.15 14.87 -13.43
N PHE A 72 -1.04 14.31 -13.22
CA PHE A 72 -1.84 14.58 -12.02
C PHE A 72 -1.13 14.16 -10.74
N ALA A 73 -0.52 12.97 -10.70
CA ALA A 73 0.20 12.47 -9.52
C ALA A 73 1.45 13.31 -9.19
N CYS A 74 2.10 13.92 -10.17
CA CYS A 74 3.22 14.84 -9.92
C CYS A 74 2.76 16.23 -9.46
N LEU A 75 1.53 16.63 -9.77
CA LEU A 75 0.95 17.92 -9.37
C LEU A 75 0.23 17.85 -8.01
N GLU A 76 -0.28 16.68 -7.62
CA GLU A 76 -0.72 16.41 -6.24
C GLU A 76 0.52 16.33 -5.33
N VAL A 77 0.87 17.45 -4.69
CA VAL A 77 1.90 17.57 -3.63
C VAL A 77 1.23 17.70 -2.27
#